data_AF-A0A1Y0G5Q5-F1
#
_entry.id   AF-A0A1Y0G5Q5-F1
#
_cell.length_a   1.000
_cell.length_b   1.000
_cell.length_c   1.000
_cell.angle_alpha   90.00
_cell.angle_beta   90.00
_cell.angle_gamma   90.00
#
_symmetry.space_group_name_H-M   'P 1'
#
loop_
_entity.id
_entity.type
_entity.pdbx_description
1 polymer ?
#
loop_
_entity_poly.entity_id
_entity_poly.type
_entity_poly.pdbx_seq_one_letter_code
_entity_poly.pdbx_strand_id
1 'polypeptide(L)'
;MAWFEKEMDYARAQLTEVSRDSIALAGDKLGEVVKEGAAQVGAELRDVVQSTSHEIDLKLDKISAELHSQRQFTKDDVRELVDYAGERLASVLDERVAVAKREISSLVQEKVEYFKTEVDGFFIQRQQDLARERRRLLFNVLIAVLASLSVGVVSWFYQHLARGEMDLFGVFRVVFSALAGGYAVYLLVKLVLRWRRMSEHRKDVMFLAMRYWGVLRPESVFSNVLVVAVLALLLGLVAFPNILAELPGGAALLKLVRDMFPHIRW
;
A
#
# COMPACT_ATOMS: atom_id res chain seq x y z
N MET A 1 -21.60 7.23 136.29
CA MET A 1 -20.73 6.53 135.32
C MET A 1 -21.30 5.16 134.96
N ALA A 2 -21.50 4.23 135.91
CA ALA A 2 -21.91 2.84 135.61
C ALA A 2 -23.35 2.60 135.07
N TRP A 3 -24.29 3.53 135.27
CA TRP A 3 -25.68 3.36 134.79
C TRP A 3 -25.83 3.72 133.30
N PHE A 4 -25.12 4.76 132.85
CA PHE A 4 -25.14 5.22 131.46
C PHE A 4 -24.44 4.23 130.50
N GLU A 5 -23.36 3.58 130.96
CA GLU A 5 -22.71 2.48 130.22
C GLU A 5 -23.67 1.30 130.01
N LYS A 6 -24.46 0.95 131.03
CA LYS A 6 -25.37 -0.19 130.99
C LYS A 6 -26.57 0.03 130.08
N GLU A 7 -27.14 1.24 130.05
CA GLU A 7 -28.21 1.60 129.11
C GLU A 7 -27.69 1.74 127.67
N MET A 8 -26.50 2.31 127.46
CA MET A 8 -25.89 2.36 126.13
C MET A 8 -25.54 0.97 125.60
N ASP A 9 -24.97 0.09 126.42
CA ASP A 9 -24.67 -1.28 125.99
C ASP A 9 -25.94 -2.10 125.75
N TYR A 10 -26.99 -1.91 126.54
CA TYR A 10 -28.30 -2.54 126.31
C TYR A 10 -28.98 -2.04 125.03
N ALA A 11 -28.97 -0.73 124.78
CA ALA A 11 -29.50 -0.14 123.54
C ALA A 11 -28.67 -0.56 122.32
N ARG A 12 -27.35 -0.68 122.47
CA ARG A 12 -26.44 -1.15 121.41
C ARG A 12 -26.65 -2.64 121.12
N ALA A 13 -26.87 -3.45 122.15
CA ALA A 13 -27.20 -4.87 121.99
C ALA A 13 -28.55 -5.05 121.30
N GLN A 14 -29.60 -4.34 121.71
CA GLN A 14 -30.90 -4.38 121.05
C GLN A 14 -30.86 -3.86 119.61
N LEU A 15 -30.14 -2.78 119.34
CA LEU A 15 -29.94 -2.29 117.96
C LEU A 15 -29.19 -3.30 117.10
N THR A 16 -28.21 -3.99 117.67
CA THR A 16 -27.45 -5.03 116.95
C THR A 16 -28.32 -6.25 116.67
N GLU A 17 -29.18 -6.64 117.59
CA GLU A 17 -30.12 -7.76 117.45
C GLU A 17 -31.23 -7.43 116.45
N VAL A 18 -31.89 -6.28 116.58
CA VAL A 18 -32.90 -5.79 115.62
C VAL A 18 -32.29 -5.59 114.22
N SER A 19 -31.05 -5.12 114.14
CA SER A 19 -30.34 -5.01 112.85
C SER A 19 -30.02 -6.38 112.27
N ARG A 20 -29.60 -7.38 113.07
CA ARG A 20 -29.39 -8.75 112.60
C ARG A 20 -30.67 -9.41 112.09
N ASP A 21 -31.77 -9.29 112.84
CA ASP A 21 -33.06 -9.86 112.43
C ASP A 21 -33.61 -9.17 111.18
N SER A 22 -33.48 -7.84 111.11
CA SER A 22 -33.90 -7.08 109.93
C SER A 22 -33.04 -7.42 108.69
N ILE A 23 -31.73 -7.64 108.87
CA ILE A 23 -30.83 -8.07 107.79
C ILE A 23 -31.11 -9.51 107.37
N ALA A 24 -31.42 -10.42 108.30
CA ALA A 24 -31.77 -11.80 107.99
C ALA A 24 -33.11 -11.87 107.24
N LEU A 25 -34.13 -11.16 107.72
CA LEU A 25 -35.44 -11.06 107.06
C LEU A 25 -35.33 -10.42 105.68
N ALA A 26 -34.51 -9.36 105.54
CA ALA A 26 -34.22 -8.75 104.25
C ALA A 26 -33.44 -9.69 103.33
N GLY A 27 -32.49 -10.48 103.87
CA GLY A 27 -31.73 -11.49 103.14
C GLY A 27 -32.61 -12.60 102.59
N ASP A 28 -33.55 -13.11 103.39
CA ASP A 28 -34.52 -14.13 102.96
C ASP A 28 -35.49 -13.59 101.92
N LYS A 29 -36.05 -12.39 102.13
CA LYS A 29 -36.92 -11.71 101.17
C LYS A 29 -36.20 -11.41 99.85
N LEU A 30 -34.96 -10.93 99.90
CA LEU A 30 -34.15 -10.68 98.71
C LEU A 30 -33.77 -12.00 98.01
N GLY A 31 -33.45 -13.05 98.77
CA GLY A 31 -33.18 -14.38 98.22
C GLY A 31 -34.38 -14.97 97.47
N GLU A 32 -35.58 -14.81 98.02
CA GLU A 32 -36.84 -15.22 97.41
C GLU A 32 -37.13 -14.41 96.13
N VAL A 33 -37.06 -13.07 96.20
CA VAL A 33 -37.27 -12.18 95.05
C VAL A 33 -36.23 -12.42 93.94
N VAL A 34 -34.97 -12.69 94.28
CA VAL A 34 -33.92 -13.02 93.30
C VAL A 34 -34.18 -14.37 92.67
N LYS A 35 -34.64 -15.37 93.43
CA LYS A 35 -34.93 -16.71 92.92
C LYS A 35 -36.17 -16.72 92.02
N GLU A 36 -37.23 -16.02 92.40
CA GLU A 36 -38.41 -15.82 91.55
C GLU A 36 -38.08 -14.97 90.32
N GLY A 37 -37.36 -13.87 90.50
CA GLY A 37 -36.91 -13.02 89.41
C GLY A 37 -36.04 -13.78 88.41
N ALA A 38 -35.09 -14.61 88.87
CA ALA A 38 -34.26 -15.45 88.01
C ALA A 38 -35.08 -16.51 87.26
N ALA A 39 -36.08 -17.12 87.91
CA ALA A 39 -36.96 -18.10 87.27
C ALA A 39 -37.86 -17.44 86.21
N GLN A 40 -38.43 -16.27 86.51
CA GLN A 40 -39.28 -15.52 85.59
C GLN A 40 -38.49 -14.98 84.40
N VAL A 41 -37.32 -14.38 84.64
CA VAL A 41 -36.41 -13.93 83.57
C VAL A 41 -35.92 -15.09 82.73
N GLY A 42 -35.63 -16.25 83.33
CA GLY A 42 -35.27 -17.46 82.61
C GLY A 42 -36.41 -17.98 81.72
N ALA A 43 -37.65 -17.91 82.19
CA ALA A 43 -38.83 -18.28 81.40
C ALA A 43 -39.08 -17.32 80.23
N GLU A 44 -39.03 -16.01 80.48
CA GLU A 44 -39.19 -14.99 79.43
C GLU A 44 -38.07 -15.06 78.38
N LEU A 45 -36.80 -15.22 78.80
CA LEU A 45 -35.70 -15.40 77.86
C LEU A 45 -35.88 -16.65 77.00
N ARG A 46 -36.31 -17.76 77.59
CA ARG A 46 -36.57 -18.99 76.83
C ARG A 46 -37.67 -18.79 75.80
N ASP A 47 -38.74 -18.09 76.17
CA ASP A 47 -39.87 -17.83 75.28
C ASP A 47 -39.48 -16.87 74.14
N VAL A 48 -38.74 -15.81 74.45
CA VAL A 48 -38.20 -14.88 73.44
C VAL A 48 -37.24 -15.59 72.49
N VAL A 49 -36.34 -16.43 73.00
CA VAL A 49 -35.40 -17.19 72.15
C VAL A 49 -36.15 -18.16 71.24
N GLN A 50 -37.16 -18.86 71.78
CA GLN A 50 -37.92 -19.83 71.01
C GLN A 50 -38.78 -19.16 69.93
N SER A 51 -39.43 -18.03 70.27
CA SER A 51 -40.17 -17.20 69.32
C SER A 51 -39.27 -16.61 68.23
N THR A 52 -38.12 -16.07 68.62
CA THR A 52 -37.13 -15.51 67.69
C THR A 52 -36.57 -16.57 66.76
N SER A 53 -36.28 -17.78 67.27
CA SER A 53 -35.83 -18.91 66.45
C SER A 53 -36.87 -19.30 65.41
N HIS A 54 -38.15 -19.34 65.80
CA HIS A 54 -39.23 -19.65 64.86
C HIS A 54 -39.39 -18.57 63.78
N GLU A 55 -39.28 -17.30 64.16
CA GLU A 55 -39.35 -16.19 63.20
C GLU A 55 -38.15 -16.18 62.25
N ILE A 56 -36.96 -16.56 62.73
CA ILE A 56 -35.76 -16.72 61.89
C ILE A 56 -35.96 -17.86 60.89
N ASP A 57 -36.47 -19.01 61.32
CA ASP A 57 -36.72 -20.14 60.41
C ASP A 57 -37.72 -19.77 59.31
N LEU A 58 -38.81 -19.07 59.65
CA LEU A 58 -39.78 -18.58 58.67
C LEU A 58 -39.15 -17.59 57.67
N LYS A 59 -38.26 -16.72 58.14
CA LYS A 59 -37.54 -15.80 57.25
C LYS A 59 -36.51 -16.53 56.39
N LEU A 60 -35.83 -17.53 56.92
CA LEU A 60 -34.90 -18.36 56.16
C LEU A 60 -35.61 -19.17 55.08
N ASP A 61 -36.76 -19.76 55.37
CA ASP A 61 -37.57 -20.47 54.37
C ASP A 61 -38.03 -19.52 53.27
N LYS A 62 -38.47 -18.31 53.63
CA LYS A 62 -38.85 -17.30 52.66
C LYS A 62 -37.66 -16.85 51.80
N ILE A 63 -36.50 -16.59 52.41
CA ILE A 63 -35.27 -16.24 51.69
C ILE A 63 -34.85 -17.39 50.78
N SER A 64 -34.95 -18.64 51.23
CA SER A 64 -34.60 -19.83 50.43
C SER A 64 -35.51 -19.95 49.20
N ALA A 65 -36.82 -19.75 49.37
CA ALA A 65 -37.78 -19.74 48.26
C ALA A 65 -37.54 -18.58 47.28
N GLU A 66 -37.26 -17.38 47.79
CA GLU A 66 -36.95 -16.19 46.98
C GLU A 66 -35.61 -16.36 46.25
N LEU A 67 -34.59 -16.93 46.89
CA LEU A 67 -33.27 -17.18 46.30
C LEU A 67 -33.36 -18.29 45.23
N HIS A 68 -34.24 -19.27 45.44
CA HIS A 68 -34.56 -20.27 44.43
C HIS A 68 -35.30 -19.66 43.22
N SER A 69 -36.23 -18.72 43.43
CA SER A 69 -36.91 -18.00 42.34
C SER A 69 -35.96 -17.02 41.61
N GLN A 70 -35.06 -16.33 42.32
CA GLN A 70 -34.08 -15.43 41.71
C GLN A 70 -32.97 -16.16 40.96
N ARG A 71 -32.57 -17.38 41.38
CA ARG A 71 -31.67 -18.24 40.59
C ARG A 71 -32.31 -18.78 39.32
N GLN A 72 -33.61 -18.58 39.12
CA GLN A 72 -34.24 -18.69 37.81
C GLN A 72 -34.05 -17.41 36.99
N PHE A 73 -32.88 -16.76 37.04
CA PHE A 73 -32.34 -16.11 35.85
C PHE A 73 -32.14 -17.23 34.83
N THR A 74 -33.21 -17.56 34.11
CA THR A 74 -33.32 -18.85 33.45
C THR A 74 -32.42 -18.87 32.21
N LYS A 75 -32.05 -20.08 31.79
CA LYS A 75 -31.41 -20.27 30.48
C LYS A 75 -32.23 -19.64 29.34
N ASP A 76 -33.56 -19.57 29.52
CA ASP A 76 -34.48 -18.97 28.56
C ASP A 76 -34.39 -17.44 28.54
N ASP A 77 -34.27 -16.77 29.68
CA ASP A 77 -34.03 -15.31 29.72
C ASP A 77 -32.69 -14.94 29.06
N VAL A 78 -31.64 -15.74 29.31
CA VAL A 78 -30.32 -15.55 28.65
C VAL A 78 -30.44 -15.77 27.14
N ARG A 79 -31.23 -16.77 26.73
CA ARG A 79 -31.47 -17.05 25.31
C ARG A 79 -32.22 -15.89 24.64
N GLU A 80 -33.24 -15.36 25.29
CA GLU A 80 -34.01 -14.22 24.77
C GLU A 80 -33.14 -12.97 24.63
N LEU A 81 -32.25 -12.69 25.59
CA LEU A 81 -31.30 -11.58 25.49
C LEU A 81 -30.28 -11.77 24.36
N VAL A 82 -29.81 -13.00 24.14
CA VAL A 82 -28.88 -13.32 23.03
C VAL A 82 -29.58 -13.23 21.68
N ASP A 83 -30.81 -13.75 21.58
CA ASP A 83 -31.61 -13.67 20.36
C ASP A 83 -31.93 -12.20 20.02
N TYR A 84 -32.33 -11.41 21.01
CA TYR A 84 -32.53 -9.96 20.85
C TYR A 84 -31.25 -9.24 20.43
N ALA A 85 -30.12 -9.54 21.07
CA ALA A 85 -28.83 -8.96 20.69
C ALA A 85 -28.42 -9.38 19.27
N GLY A 86 -28.72 -10.62 18.88
CA GLY A 86 -28.47 -11.18 17.55
C GLY A 86 -29.29 -10.46 16.47
N GLU A 87 -30.60 -10.33 16.65
CA GLU A 87 -31.46 -9.57 15.73
C GLU A 87 -31.03 -8.11 15.65
N ARG A 88 -30.73 -7.48 16.80
CA ARG A 88 -30.32 -6.07 16.81
C ARG A 88 -28.97 -5.88 16.11
N LEU A 89 -27.99 -6.75 16.35
CA LEU A 89 -26.70 -6.70 15.66
C LEU A 89 -26.85 -6.96 14.17
N ALA A 90 -27.63 -7.95 13.77
CA ALA A 90 -27.88 -8.25 12.37
C ALA A 90 -28.47 -7.04 11.64
N SER A 91 -29.49 -6.40 12.23
CA SER A 91 -30.14 -5.22 11.64
C SER A 91 -29.16 -4.04 11.47
N VAL A 92 -28.35 -3.76 12.50
CA VAL A 92 -27.35 -2.67 12.46
C VAL A 92 -26.20 -3.00 11.50
N LEU A 93 -25.78 -4.27 11.42
CA LEU A 93 -24.72 -4.70 10.52
C LEU A 93 -25.18 -4.56 9.07
N ASP A 94 -26.39 -5.02 8.73
CA ASP A 94 -26.96 -4.89 7.39
C ASP A 94 -27.09 -3.42 6.96
N GLU A 95 -27.54 -2.54 7.87
CA GLU A 95 -27.61 -1.10 7.60
C GLU A 95 -26.23 -0.52 7.30
N ARG A 96 -25.23 -0.84 8.14
CA ARG A 96 -23.84 -0.36 7.95
C ARG A 96 -23.22 -0.91 6.67
N VAL A 97 -23.44 -2.18 6.34
CA VAL A 97 -22.94 -2.80 5.11
C VAL A 97 -23.59 -2.16 3.89
N ALA A 98 -24.89 -1.87 3.94
CA ALA A 98 -25.60 -1.21 2.85
C ALA A 98 -25.08 0.22 2.61
N VAL A 99 -24.77 0.97 3.68
CA VAL A 99 -24.16 2.31 3.58
C VAL A 99 -22.74 2.19 3.03
N ALA A 100 -21.90 1.33 3.60
CA ALA A 100 -20.52 1.13 3.15
C ALA A 100 -20.45 0.72 1.67
N LYS A 101 -21.34 -0.16 1.21
CA LYS A 101 -21.43 -0.55 -0.20
C LYS A 101 -21.73 0.64 -1.11
N ARG A 102 -22.64 1.53 -0.70
CA ARG A 102 -22.96 2.75 -1.47
C ARG A 102 -21.79 3.72 -1.50
N GLU A 103 -21.15 3.97 -0.36
CA GLU A 103 -19.98 4.85 -0.27
C GLU A 103 -18.81 4.33 -1.10
N ILE A 104 -18.47 3.04 -0.98
CA ILE A 104 -17.42 2.41 -1.78
C ILE A 104 -17.75 2.52 -3.26
N SER A 105 -18.98 2.21 -3.67
CA SER A 105 -19.37 2.29 -5.08
C SER A 105 -19.27 3.72 -5.62
N SER A 106 -19.68 4.72 -4.83
CA SER A 106 -19.56 6.13 -5.17
C SER A 106 -18.09 6.54 -5.30
N LEU A 107 -17.24 6.13 -4.35
CA LEU A 107 -15.81 6.43 -4.37
C LEU A 107 -15.12 5.79 -5.57
N VAL A 108 -15.44 4.53 -5.89
CA VAL A 108 -14.92 3.86 -7.08
C VAL A 108 -15.35 4.58 -8.34
N GLN A 109 -16.62 4.98 -8.45
CA GLN A 109 -17.11 5.71 -9.60
C GLN A 109 -16.38 7.05 -9.78
N GLU A 110 -16.24 7.83 -8.71
CA GLU A 110 -15.52 9.11 -8.72
C GLU A 110 -14.05 8.93 -9.14
N LYS A 111 -13.36 7.91 -8.58
CA LYS A 111 -11.95 7.65 -8.92
C LYS A 111 -11.79 7.14 -10.35
N VAL A 112 -12.72 6.33 -10.85
CA VAL A 112 -12.70 5.87 -12.25
C VAL A 112 -12.96 7.03 -13.20
N GLU A 113 -13.90 7.92 -12.88
CA GLU A 113 -14.20 9.10 -13.71
C GLU A 113 -13.06 10.11 -13.72
N TYR A 114 -12.46 10.37 -12.56
CA TYR A 114 -11.23 11.15 -12.47
C TYR A 114 -10.10 10.53 -13.31
N PHE A 115 -9.85 9.23 -13.13
CA PHE A 115 -8.82 8.52 -13.88
C PHE A 115 -9.07 8.57 -15.39
N LYS A 116 -10.31 8.38 -15.83
CA LYS A 116 -10.69 8.49 -17.23
C LYS A 116 -10.40 9.88 -17.78
N THR A 117 -10.77 10.93 -17.04
CA THR A 117 -10.53 12.32 -17.43
C THR A 117 -9.03 12.63 -17.53
N GLU A 118 -8.24 12.16 -16.57
CA GLU A 118 -6.78 12.35 -16.57
C GLU A 118 -6.11 11.57 -17.71
N VAL A 119 -6.54 10.34 -17.96
CA VAL A 119 -6.02 9.50 -19.05
C VAL A 119 -6.38 10.10 -20.42
N ASP A 120 -7.63 10.53 -20.61
CA ASP A 120 -8.06 11.19 -21.84
C ASP A 120 -7.27 12.50 -22.05
N GLY A 121 -7.07 13.29 -20.98
CA GLY A 121 -6.23 14.49 -20.98
C GLY A 121 -4.78 14.19 -21.38
N PHE A 122 -4.19 13.15 -20.81
CA PHE A 122 -2.83 12.70 -21.16
C PHE A 122 -2.74 12.25 -22.62
N PHE A 123 -3.72 11.51 -23.14
CA PHE A 123 -3.73 11.10 -24.54
C PHE A 123 -3.89 12.29 -25.50
N ILE A 124 -4.74 13.27 -25.17
CA ILE A 124 -4.91 14.48 -25.98
C ILE A 124 -3.62 15.30 -26.00
N GLN A 125 -3.02 15.57 -24.85
CA GLN A 125 -1.75 16.30 -24.76
C GLN A 125 -0.63 15.55 -25.51
N ARG A 126 -0.54 14.23 -25.34
CA ARG A 126 0.45 13.40 -26.01
C ARG A 126 0.26 13.37 -27.53
N GLN A 127 -0.98 13.34 -28.03
CA GLN A 127 -1.23 13.42 -29.47
C GLN A 127 -0.84 14.79 -30.03
N GLN A 128 -1.12 15.88 -29.30
CA GLN A 128 -0.70 17.23 -29.69
C GLN A 128 0.83 17.40 -29.69
N ASP A 129 1.53 16.79 -28.73
CA ASP A 129 2.99 16.79 -28.69
C ASP A 129 3.59 15.96 -29.82
N LEU A 130 3.03 14.78 -30.11
CA LEU A 130 3.45 13.96 -31.24
C LEU A 130 3.24 14.67 -32.58
N ALA A 131 2.16 15.44 -32.74
CA ALA A 131 1.91 16.23 -33.95
C ALA A 131 2.95 17.36 -34.10
N ARG A 132 3.26 18.09 -33.02
CA ARG A 132 4.29 19.13 -33.00
C ARG A 132 5.68 18.57 -33.28
N GLU A 133 6.05 17.44 -32.67
CA GLU A 133 7.33 16.78 -32.91
C GLU A 133 7.45 16.27 -34.35
N ARG A 134 6.42 15.64 -34.92
CA ARG A 134 6.41 15.20 -36.33
C ARG A 134 6.65 16.36 -37.27
N ARG A 135 6.03 17.52 -37.03
CA ARG A 135 6.18 18.69 -37.88
C ARG A 135 7.59 19.26 -37.85
N ARG A 136 8.19 19.44 -36.67
CA ARG A 136 9.60 19.91 -36.54
C ARG A 136 10.59 18.96 -37.20
N LEU A 137 10.35 17.67 -37.05
CA LEU A 137 11.17 16.60 -37.58
C LEU A 137 11.10 16.54 -39.11
N LEU A 138 9.90 16.68 -39.70
CA LEU A 138 9.72 16.81 -41.15
C LEU A 138 10.49 18.02 -41.69
N PHE A 139 10.42 19.18 -41.02
CA PHE A 139 11.18 20.36 -41.43
C PHE A 139 12.69 20.13 -41.34
N ASN A 140 13.20 19.53 -40.26
CA ASN A 140 14.63 19.25 -40.13
C ASN A 140 15.14 18.28 -41.21
N VAL A 141 14.36 17.23 -41.53
CA VAL A 141 14.70 16.30 -42.61
C VAL A 141 14.66 17.01 -43.97
N LEU A 142 13.65 17.84 -44.22
CA LEU A 142 13.53 18.60 -45.45
C LEU A 142 14.71 19.57 -45.63
N ILE A 143 15.13 20.26 -44.57
CA ILE A 143 16.33 21.12 -44.58
C ILE A 143 17.59 20.31 -44.86
N ALA A 144 17.75 19.13 -44.24
CA ALA A 144 18.91 18.26 -44.47
C ALA A 144 18.96 17.75 -45.93
N VAL A 145 17.81 17.37 -46.50
CA VAL A 145 17.70 16.94 -47.90
C VAL A 145 18.03 18.10 -48.84
N LEU A 146 17.48 19.29 -48.60
CA LEU A 146 17.79 20.49 -49.39
C LEU A 146 19.27 20.88 -49.28
N ALA A 147 19.87 20.82 -48.09
CA ALA A 147 21.29 21.09 -47.91
C ALA A 147 22.16 20.08 -48.66
N SER A 148 21.81 18.79 -48.62
CA SER A 148 22.52 17.74 -49.37
C SER A 148 22.41 17.94 -50.89
N LEU A 149 21.24 18.34 -51.38
CA LEU A 149 21.02 18.69 -52.79
C LEU A 149 21.86 19.90 -53.18
N SER A 150 21.84 20.97 -52.39
CA SER A 150 22.64 22.17 -52.64
C SER A 150 24.14 21.88 -52.68
N VAL A 151 24.66 21.04 -51.77
CA VAL A 151 26.07 20.61 -51.81
C VAL A 151 26.37 19.82 -53.07
N GLY A 152 25.48 18.92 -53.50
CA GLY A 152 25.62 18.19 -54.76
C GLY A 152 25.65 19.12 -55.98
N VAL A 153 24.77 20.12 -56.02
CA VAL A 153 24.71 21.14 -57.08
C VAL A 153 25.96 22.01 -57.10
N VAL A 154 26.44 22.46 -55.93
CA VAL A 154 27.67 23.26 -55.82
C VAL A 154 28.90 22.45 -56.22
N SER A 155 28.98 21.18 -55.81
CA SER A 155 30.05 20.27 -56.21
C SER A 155 30.05 20.01 -57.71
N TRP A 156 28.88 19.85 -58.32
CA TRP A 156 28.71 19.70 -59.77
C TRP A 156 29.16 20.96 -60.52
N PHE A 157 28.71 22.13 -60.06
CA PHE A 157 29.07 23.42 -60.65
C PHE A 157 30.57 23.72 -60.56
N TYR A 158 31.19 23.43 -59.41
CA TYR A 158 32.63 23.61 -59.21
C TYR A 158 33.45 22.73 -60.17
N GLN A 159 33.05 21.46 -60.36
CA GLN A 159 33.74 20.56 -61.28
C GLN A 159 33.54 20.97 -62.75
N HIS A 160 32.35 21.47 -63.10
CA HIS A 160 32.06 21.96 -64.44
C HIS A 160 32.88 23.21 -64.81
N LEU A 161 33.01 24.18 -63.89
CA LEU A 161 33.80 25.40 -64.14
C LEU A 161 35.32 25.18 -64.03
N ALA A 162 35.79 24.37 -63.08
CA ALA A 162 37.22 24.30 -62.75
C ALA A 162 38.02 23.27 -63.58
N ARG A 163 37.38 22.26 -64.18
CA ARG A 163 38.09 21.16 -64.86
C ARG A 163 37.79 20.98 -66.35
N GLY A 164 36.79 21.67 -66.92
CA GLY A 164 36.56 21.74 -68.38
C GLY A 164 36.13 20.45 -69.09
N GLU A 165 36.45 19.28 -68.54
CA GLU A 165 35.99 17.98 -69.02
C GLU A 165 35.32 17.24 -67.85
N MET A 166 33.99 17.15 -67.89
CA MET A 166 33.26 16.28 -66.95
C MET A 166 33.34 14.85 -67.47
N ASP A 167 34.29 14.08 -66.95
CA ASP A 167 34.23 12.62 -67.06
C ASP A 167 32.95 12.12 -66.38
N LEU A 168 32.21 11.24 -67.07
CA LEU A 168 30.94 10.66 -66.61
C LEU A 168 31.11 9.99 -65.24
N PHE A 169 32.31 9.48 -64.96
CA PHE A 169 32.68 8.87 -63.69
C PHE A 169 32.79 9.87 -62.53
N GLY A 170 33.21 11.11 -62.81
CA GLY A 170 33.26 12.19 -61.81
C GLY A 170 31.85 12.60 -61.36
N VAL A 171 30.95 12.78 -62.32
CA VAL A 171 29.53 13.07 -62.05
C VAL A 171 28.89 11.92 -61.27
N PHE A 172 29.13 10.67 -61.68
CA PHE A 172 28.62 9.50 -60.97
C PHE A 172 29.11 9.46 -59.51
N ARG A 173 30.41 9.65 -59.26
CA ARG A 173 30.97 9.66 -57.89
C ARG A 173 30.40 10.76 -57.01
N VAL A 174 30.22 11.97 -57.54
CA VAL A 174 29.65 13.10 -56.78
C VAL A 174 28.20 12.80 -56.40
N VAL A 175 27.39 12.34 -57.36
CA VAL A 175 25.98 12.01 -57.13
C VAL A 175 25.85 10.84 -56.15
N PHE A 176 26.66 9.80 -56.30
CA PHE A 176 26.60 8.62 -55.43
C PHE A 176 27.09 8.93 -54.01
N SER A 177 28.12 9.77 -53.86
CA SER A 177 28.62 10.21 -52.55
C SER A 177 27.62 11.13 -51.85
N ALA A 178 26.94 12.01 -52.61
CA ALA A 178 25.87 12.85 -52.07
C ALA A 178 24.65 12.02 -51.63
N LEU A 179 24.26 11.01 -52.41
CA LEU A 179 23.19 10.08 -52.06
C LEU A 179 23.53 9.23 -50.84
N ALA A 180 24.73 8.64 -50.80
CA ALA A 180 25.20 7.84 -49.67
C ALA A 180 25.30 8.69 -48.38
N GLY A 181 25.85 9.91 -48.49
CA GLY A 181 25.93 10.86 -47.39
C GLY A 181 24.55 11.30 -46.89
N GLY A 182 23.65 11.67 -47.80
CA GLY A 182 22.27 12.05 -47.45
C GLY A 182 21.49 10.91 -46.78
N TYR A 183 21.66 9.67 -47.27
CA TYR A 183 21.04 8.49 -46.67
C TYR A 183 21.60 8.16 -45.28
N ALA A 184 22.91 8.33 -45.07
CA ALA A 184 23.53 8.15 -43.76
C ALA A 184 23.00 9.16 -42.73
N VAL A 185 22.87 10.44 -43.12
CA VAL A 185 22.27 11.48 -42.26
C VAL A 185 20.81 11.17 -41.95
N TYR A 186 20.03 10.75 -42.96
CA TYR A 186 18.64 10.33 -42.75
C TYR A 186 18.52 9.17 -41.75
N LEU A 187 19.38 8.16 -41.84
CA LEU A 187 19.41 7.04 -40.91
C LEU A 187 19.75 7.47 -39.49
N LEU A 188 20.74 8.35 -39.30
CA LEU A 188 21.10 8.89 -37.98
C LEU A 188 19.93 9.65 -37.36
N VAL A 189 19.27 10.50 -38.13
CA VAL A 189 18.08 11.23 -37.66
C VAL A 189 16.99 10.24 -37.28
N LYS A 190 16.66 9.26 -38.14
CA LYS A 190 15.64 8.24 -37.86
C LYS A 190 15.96 7.42 -36.60
N LEU A 191 17.24 7.12 -36.35
CA LEU A 191 17.70 6.41 -35.16
C LEU A 191 17.47 7.22 -33.89
N VAL A 192 17.89 8.47 -33.87
CA VAL A 192 17.72 9.39 -32.73
C VAL A 192 16.24 9.58 -32.39
N LEU A 193 15.39 9.68 -33.42
CA LEU A 193 13.95 9.84 -33.24
C LEU A 193 13.28 8.57 -32.70
N ARG A 194 13.71 7.41 -33.18
CA ARG A 194 13.25 6.11 -32.66
C ARG A 194 13.65 5.94 -31.19
N TRP A 195 14.87 6.36 -30.84
CA TRP A 195 15.37 6.34 -29.46
C TRP A 195 14.56 7.26 -28.54
N ARG A 196 14.31 8.49 -28.98
CA ARG A 196 13.55 9.48 -28.20
C ARG A 196 12.09 9.09 -27.99
N ARG A 197 11.47 8.39 -28.95
CA ARG A 197 10.06 7.94 -28.87
C ARG A 197 9.82 6.70 -28.01
N MET A 198 10.86 5.99 -27.56
CA MET A 198 10.68 4.85 -26.65
C MET A 198 10.42 5.33 -25.22
N SER A 199 9.43 4.72 -24.56
CA SER A 199 9.21 4.86 -23.12
C SER A 199 10.43 4.34 -22.35
N GLU A 200 10.69 4.86 -21.15
CA GLU A 200 11.84 4.45 -20.31
C GLU A 200 11.90 2.93 -20.13
N HIS A 201 10.76 2.27 -19.91
CA HIS A 201 10.67 0.82 -19.79
C HIS A 201 11.08 0.07 -21.08
N ARG A 202 10.86 0.64 -22.27
CA ARG A 202 11.34 0.05 -23.54
C ARG A 202 12.83 0.31 -23.77
N LYS A 203 13.40 1.37 -23.21
CA LYS A 203 14.85 1.64 -23.28
C LYS A 203 15.61 0.60 -22.46
N ASP A 204 15.11 0.23 -21.28
CA ASP A 204 15.71 -0.80 -20.43
C ASP A 204 15.58 -2.20 -21.05
N VAL A 205 14.41 -2.54 -21.61
CA VAL A 205 14.23 -3.80 -22.35
C VAL A 205 15.08 -3.82 -23.62
N MET A 206 15.29 -2.69 -24.29
CA MET A 206 16.18 -2.60 -25.45
C MET A 206 17.64 -2.76 -25.03
N PHE A 207 18.06 -2.25 -23.87
CA PHE A 207 19.38 -2.47 -23.31
C PHE A 207 19.59 -3.95 -22.96
N LEU A 208 18.58 -4.59 -22.37
CA LEU A 208 18.56 -6.03 -22.08
C LEU A 208 18.58 -6.88 -23.36
N ALA A 209 17.81 -6.50 -24.37
CA ALA A 209 17.74 -7.18 -25.66
C ALA A 209 19.01 -6.96 -26.51
N MET A 210 19.65 -5.79 -26.40
CA MET A 210 20.95 -5.50 -27.02
C MET A 210 22.05 -6.35 -26.38
N ARG A 211 21.92 -6.67 -25.08
CA ARG A 211 22.82 -7.57 -24.34
C ARG A 211 22.60 -9.06 -24.67
N TYR A 212 21.40 -9.48 -25.07
CA TYR A 212 21.06 -10.90 -25.24
C TYR A 212 20.72 -11.38 -26.66
N TRP A 213 20.26 -10.54 -27.60
CA TRP A 213 19.68 -11.05 -28.86
C TRP A 213 19.75 -10.14 -30.11
N GLY A 214 20.64 -9.14 -30.12
CA GLY A 214 20.66 -8.07 -31.13
C GLY A 214 21.07 -8.44 -32.57
N VAL A 215 21.41 -9.69 -32.89
CA VAL A 215 22.12 -10.02 -34.14
C VAL A 215 21.22 -10.45 -35.31
N LEU A 216 19.97 -10.88 -35.09
CA LEU A 216 19.21 -11.65 -36.11
C LEU A 216 17.78 -11.15 -36.45
N ARG A 217 17.49 -9.84 -36.38
CA ARG A 217 16.21 -9.30 -36.91
C ARG A 217 16.39 -8.50 -38.21
N PRO A 218 15.64 -8.83 -39.28
CA PRO A 218 15.78 -8.21 -40.60
C PRO A 218 15.39 -6.72 -40.68
N GLU A 219 14.64 -6.19 -39.70
CA GLU A 219 14.34 -4.74 -39.58
C GLU A 219 15.22 -3.99 -38.55
N SER A 220 16.33 -4.60 -38.12
CA SER A 220 17.21 -4.00 -37.13
C SER A 220 18.07 -2.88 -37.73
N VAL A 221 18.32 -1.84 -36.94
CA VAL A 221 19.26 -0.75 -37.26
C VAL A 221 20.64 -1.31 -37.63
N PHE A 222 21.02 -2.45 -37.04
CA PHE A 222 22.27 -3.15 -37.32
C PHE A 222 22.38 -3.61 -38.78
N SER A 223 21.30 -4.15 -39.37
CA SER A 223 21.28 -4.51 -40.80
C SER A 223 21.53 -3.29 -41.68
N ASN A 224 20.95 -2.14 -41.34
CA ASN A 224 21.19 -0.90 -42.09
C ASN A 224 22.62 -0.37 -41.88
N VAL A 225 23.19 -0.47 -40.68
CA VAL A 225 24.59 -0.11 -40.41
C VAL A 225 25.55 -1.04 -41.16
N LEU A 226 25.26 -2.34 -41.22
CA LEU A 226 26.01 -3.31 -42.02
C LEU A 226 25.94 -2.96 -43.51
N VAL A 227 24.76 -2.64 -44.03
CA VAL A 227 24.59 -2.20 -45.42
C VAL A 227 25.36 -0.91 -45.69
N VAL A 228 25.33 0.06 -44.76
CA VAL A 228 26.13 1.30 -44.87
C VAL A 228 27.62 1.01 -44.79
N ALA A 229 28.07 0.08 -43.95
CA ALA A 229 29.46 -0.34 -43.87
C ALA A 229 29.92 -1.04 -45.15
N VAL A 230 29.09 -1.91 -45.73
CA VAL A 230 29.35 -2.56 -47.02
C VAL A 230 29.38 -1.52 -48.14
N LEU A 231 28.43 -0.58 -48.16
CA LEU A 231 28.42 0.51 -49.14
C LEU A 231 29.64 1.42 -48.99
N ALA A 232 30.02 1.80 -47.78
CA ALA A 232 31.21 2.60 -47.51
C ALA A 232 32.50 1.87 -47.89
N LEU A 233 32.55 0.55 -47.68
CA LEU A 233 33.67 -0.30 -48.09
C LEU A 233 33.76 -0.37 -49.61
N LEU A 234 32.63 -0.55 -50.31
CA LEU A 234 32.57 -0.49 -51.78
C LEU A 234 32.96 0.90 -52.31
N LEU A 235 32.51 1.97 -51.66
CA LEU A 235 32.87 3.35 -52.01
C LEU A 235 34.36 3.61 -51.80
N GLY A 236 34.94 3.11 -50.70
CA GLY A 236 36.37 3.18 -50.43
C GLY A 236 37.20 2.38 -51.45
N LEU A 237 36.72 1.19 -51.83
CA LEU A 237 37.31 0.37 -52.89
C LEU A 237 37.36 1.13 -54.24
N VAL A 238 36.26 1.79 -54.60
CA VAL A 238 36.13 2.54 -55.86
C VAL A 238 36.86 3.89 -55.83
N ALA A 239 37.04 4.49 -54.65
CA ALA A 239 37.73 5.76 -54.46
C ALA A 239 39.26 5.62 -54.45
N PHE A 240 39.80 4.48 -54.02
CA PHE A 240 41.25 4.25 -53.89
C PHE A 240 41.71 2.97 -54.62
N PRO A 241 41.83 3.00 -55.97
CA PRO A 241 42.19 1.82 -56.77
C PRO A 241 43.60 1.27 -56.49
N ASN A 242 44.48 2.06 -55.87
CA ASN A 242 45.83 1.62 -55.51
C ASN A 242 45.83 0.64 -54.33
N ILE A 243 44.86 0.74 -53.41
CA ILE A 243 44.73 -0.16 -52.26
C ILE A 243 44.19 -1.54 -52.71
N LEU A 244 43.39 -1.56 -53.79
CA LEU A 244 42.93 -2.79 -54.43
C LEU A 244 44.05 -3.61 -55.07
N ALA A 245 45.15 -2.97 -55.48
CA ALA A 245 46.28 -3.67 -56.11
C ALA A 245 47.14 -4.46 -55.11
N GLU A 246 47.13 -4.09 -53.83
CA GLU A 246 47.96 -4.70 -52.78
C GLU A 246 47.24 -5.82 -51.99
N LEU A 247 45.92 -5.96 -52.15
CA LEU A 247 45.14 -7.04 -51.52
C LEU A 247 45.36 -8.39 -52.25
N PRO A 248 45.52 -9.51 -51.54
CA PRO A 248 45.68 -10.82 -52.16
C PRO A 248 44.39 -11.21 -52.91
N GLY A 249 44.48 -11.33 -54.24
CA GLY A 249 43.33 -11.54 -55.16
C GLY A 249 42.82 -10.26 -55.85
N GLY A 250 43.32 -9.09 -55.46
CA GLY A 250 42.94 -7.79 -56.02
C GLY A 250 43.24 -7.63 -57.51
N ALA A 251 44.32 -8.26 -58.01
CA ALA A 251 44.65 -8.29 -59.44
C ALA A 251 43.60 -9.01 -60.30
N ALA A 252 42.93 -10.03 -59.77
CA ALA A 252 41.87 -10.75 -60.50
C ALA A 252 40.57 -9.94 -60.54
N LEU A 253 40.24 -9.25 -59.45
CA LEU A 253 39.10 -8.33 -59.37
C LEU A 253 39.29 -7.10 -60.26
N LEU A 254 40.49 -6.52 -60.27
CA LEU A 254 40.85 -5.42 -61.17
C LEU A 254 40.76 -5.85 -62.64
N LYS A 255 41.19 -7.08 -62.95
CA LYS A 255 41.09 -7.63 -64.31
C LYS A 255 39.64 -7.87 -64.74
N LEU A 256 38.80 -8.39 -63.84
CA LEU A 256 37.37 -8.60 -64.11
C LEU A 256 36.61 -7.28 -64.29
N VAL A 257 36.91 -6.27 -63.48
CA VAL A 257 36.35 -4.92 -63.63
C VAL A 257 36.84 -4.25 -64.93
N ARG A 258 38.11 -4.45 -65.30
CA ARG A 258 38.70 -3.94 -66.53
C ARG A 258 38.15 -4.64 -67.79
N ASP A 259 37.90 -5.94 -67.72
CA ASP A 259 37.32 -6.73 -68.80
C ASP A 259 35.81 -6.46 -68.96
N MET A 260 35.08 -6.15 -67.89
CA MET A 260 33.67 -5.72 -67.95
C MET A 260 33.51 -4.30 -68.52
N PHE A 261 34.52 -3.44 -68.38
CA PHE A 261 34.49 -2.05 -68.86
C PHE A 261 35.74 -1.71 -69.71
N PRO A 262 35.85 -2.28 -70.93
CA PRO A 262 37.05 -2.19 -71.77
C PRO A 262 37.31 -0.80 -72.37
N HIS A 263 36.43 0.18 -72.15
CA HIS A 263 36.56 1.55 -72.67
C HIS A 263 37.10 2.55 -71.64
N ILE A 264 37.46 2.08 -70.44
CA ILE A 264 38.01 2.90 -69.36
C ILE A 264 39.55 2.80 -69.40
N ARG A 265 40.23 3.89 -69.73
CA ARG A 265 41.66 4.04 -69.45
C ARG A 265 41.82 4.55 -68.01
N TRP A 266 42.44 3.74 -67.17
CA TRP A 266 42.76 3.99 -65.76
C TRP A 266 43.93 4.95 -65.62
#